data_AF-A0A7G9SSQ9-F1
#
_entry.id   AF-A0A7G9SSQ9-F1
#
_cell.length_a   1.000
_cell.length_b   1.000
_cell.length_c   1.000
_cell.angle_alpha   90.00
_cell.angle_beta   90.00
_cell.angle_gamma   90.00
#
_symmetry.space_group_name_H-M   'P 1'
#
loop_
_entity.id
_entity.type
_entity.pdbx_description
1 polymer ?
#
loop_
_entity_poly.entity_id
_entity_poly.type
_entity_poly.pdbx_seq_one_letter_code
_entity_poly.pdbx_strand_id
1 'polypeptide(L)'
;MRVSSLALAVLAAVGCGKAPAVEAAGSPPQAARTTADANLVAAQIADTLQACSYDGRPVQFGMGGAAPRDCRDMIEQVMAFTGLPQNFDVTEADVPNAAAAILLDQQKLPHRVIAFNPQFIELVRRETGGNPWSAVSIMAHEAGHHLAGHTIQPGGSQPPIELEADKFSGFVLYKMGASRSDTLKAINTLVPEAVPGDSTHPGRSQRAAAVGDGWDSACRQTGRGDCASGAPGSAPAPGIVGSVVQSPVAQESAIDIGDAPAAPTATPSQAPVAASASSTAVVLPTPDPKALPSKGMQFVYDEYGILDPKIVADAERQMYDHAKQHGVEIVTMLVKDLHGMTAEQYGWAMMRQLRVGKLDVGNGAVLVLAPDQGQAAAVMGPGVALEMGSHDKSAQLKRWIESAWPQCKRKNACGNWTENMLLAADHIRRDTDDWEWTLRYQSLGDIQAQVAAENGTVRPQDSGTWHKIVRFGGTVVDLAPQAGNKVAWVNAAQVADGRKAVHVRSDEGLTAMVYLDPRTEALMPGGALQAGKRYVFIAREAGLSWNPKDTQSLDLLSYVQAK
;
A
#
# COMPACT_ATOMS: atom_id res chain seq x y z
N MET A 1 -1.45 -13.60 -77.39
CA MET A 1 -1.05 -14.99 -77.71
C MET A 1 -0.23 -15.52 -76.52
N ARG A 2 -0.33 -16.78 -76.02
CA ARG A 2 -0.06 -18.09 -76.69
C ARG A 2 1.37 -18.12 -77.26
N VAL A 3 2.27 -19.08 -77.03
CA VAL A 3 2.28 -20.47 -76.45
C VAL A 3 3.65 -20.60 -75.71
N SER A 4 3.88 -21.17 -74.51
CA SER A 4 3.64 -22.49 -73.88
C SER A 4 4.63 -23.63 -74.22
N SER A 5 5.15 -24.29 -73.16
CA SER A 5 5.52 -25.72 -73.03
C SER A 5 6.65 -26.35 -73.88
N LEU A 6 7.64 -26.97 -73.20
CA LEU A 6 8.05 -28.41 -73.22
C LEU A 6 9.23 -28.59 -72.22
N ALA A 7 9.44 -29.62 -71.38
CA ALA A 7 8.95 -31.01 -71.22
C ALA A 7 9.43 -32.01 -72.30
N LEU A 8 9.79 -33.29 -72.06
CA LEU A 8 9.97 -34.06 -70.81
C LEU A 8 11.43 -34.63 -70.79
N ALA A 9 11.89 -35.87 -70.48
CA ALA A 9 11.31 -37.17 -70.06
C ALA A 9 12.21 -37.85 -68.98
N VAL A 10 12.18 -39.19 -68.85
CA VAL A 10 12.06 -39.85 -67.53
C VAL A 10 12.65 -41.27 -67.46
N LEU A 11 13.44 -41.59 -66.40
CA LEU A 11 13.77 -42.95 -65.92
C LEU A 11 14.28 -42.87 -64.45
N ALA A 12 13.77 -43.49 -63.37
CA ALA A 12 12.70 -44.46 -63.05
C ALA A 12 13.24 -45.79 -62.44
N ALA A 13 13.07 -45.94 -61.13
CA ALA A 13 13.08 -47.21 -60.37
C ALA A 13 12.30 -47.00 -59.04
N VAL A 14 11.72 -48.07 -58.47
CA VAL A 14 10.76 -48.00 -57.33
C VAL A 14 11.06 -49.10 -56.30
N GLY A 15 10.83 -48.84 -55.01
CA GLY A 15 10.85 -49.87 -53.95
C GLY A 15 10.26 -49.40 -52.62
N CYS A 16 9.41 -50.22 -51.99
CA CYS A 16 8.80 -49.99 -50.68
C CYS A 16 9.00 -51.23 -49.78
N GLY A 17 9.32 -51.07 -48.48
CA GLY A 17 9.18 -52.19 -47.52
C GLY A 17 9.99 -52.17 -46.21
N LYS A 18 9.35 -51.72 -45.11
CA LYS A 18 9.45 -52.19 -43.71
C LYS A 18 10.81 -52.63 -43.07
N ALA A 19 11.25 -51.81 -42.09
CA ALA A 19 11.59 -52.18 -40.69
C ALA A 19 12.79 -53.14 -40.38
N PRO A 20 13.36 -53.19 -39.14
CA PRO A 20 12.90 -52.56 -37.88
C PRO A 20 13.98 -51.79 -37.06
N ALA A 21 13.59 -51.40 -35.83
CA ALA A 21 14.41 -51.07 -34.65
C ALA A 21 15.25 -49.77 -34.65
N VAL A 22 14.80 -48.82 -33.80
CA VAL A 22 15.64 -47.79 -33.17
C VAL A 22 15.30 -47.84 -31.68
N GLU A 23 16.27 -48.10 -30.81
CA GLU A 23 16.10 -48.00 -29.36
C GLU A 23 16.13 -46.53 -28.90
N ALA A 24 15.44 -46.24 -27.81
CA ALA A 24 15.12 -44.88 -27.42
C ALA A 24 16.16 -44.25 -26.48
N ALA A 25 16.63 -43.05 -26.82
CA ALA A 25 17.10 -42.06 -25.86
C ALA A 25 16.02 -40.97 -25.75
N GLY A 26 15.27 -40.98 -24.65
CA GLY A 26 14.11 -40.10 -24.47
C GLY A 26 14.51 -38.64 -24.27
N SER A 27 13.90 -37.73 -25.03
CA SER A 27 13.97 -36.29 -24.73
C SER A 27 13.24 -35.98 -23.42
N PRO A 28 13.78 -35.14 -22.52
CA PRO A 28 13.06 -34.74 -21.31
C PRO A 28 11.79 -33.94 -21.66
N PRO A 29 10.71 -34.05 -20.87
CA PRO A 29 9.40 -33.50 -21.20
C PRO A 29 9.40 -31.96 -21.28
N GLN A 30 8.70 -31.40 -22.26
CA GLN A 30 8.67 -29.95 -22.53
C GLN A 30 8.19 -29.10 -21.34
N ALA A 31 7.36 -29.65 -20.44
CA ALA A 31 6.90 -28.99 -19.22
C ALA A 31 8.04 -28.56 -18.26
N ALA A 32 9.21 -29.22 -18.33
CA ALA A 32 10.38 -28.87 -17.54
C ALA A 32 11.18 -27.67 -18.11
N ARG A 33 10.90 -27.24 -19.35
CA ARG A 33 11.58 -26.07 -19.96
C ARG A 33 10.80 -24.78 -19.70
N THR A 34 9.48 -24.82 -19.83
CA THR A 34 8.60 -23.65 -19.56
C THR A 34 8.68 -23.16 -18.11
N THR A 35 8.94 -24.06 -17.16
CA THR A 35 9.18 -23.70 -15.75
C THR A 35 10.60 -23.16 -15.53
N ALA A 36 11.62 -23.72 -16.18
CA ALA A 36 12.99 -23.23 -16.08
C ALA A 36 13.16 -21.79 -16.61
N ASP A 37 12.58 -21.47 -17.77
CA ASP A 37 12.63 -20.12 -18.34
C ASP A 37 11.85 -19.11 -17.49
N ALA A 38 10.70 -19.51 -16.94
CA ALA A 38 9.94 -18.67 -15.99
C ALA A 38 10.71 -18.43 -14.68
N ASN A 39 11.41 -19.43 -14.16
CA ASN A 39 12.23 -19.32 -12.94
C ASN A 39 13.48 -18.45 -13.15
N LEU A 40 14.11 -18.48 -14.33
CA LEU A 40 15.20 -17.56 -14.68
C LEU A 40 14.72 -16.10 -14.70
N VAL A 41 13.54 -15.85 -15.26
CA VAL A 41 12.90 -14.53 -15.25
C VAL A 41 12.52 -14.12 -13.82
N ALA A 42 11.90 -15.00 -13.03
CA ALA A 42 11.58 -14.72 -11.63
C ALA A 42 12.83 -14.41 -10.79
N ALA A 43 13.93 -15.15 -10.97
CA ALA A 43 15.17 -14.95 -10.22
C ALA A 43 15.93 -13.68 -10.63
N GLN A 44 15.98 -13.33 -11.93
CA GLN A 44 16.61 -12.08 -12.37
C GLN A 44 15.79 -10.84 -11.96
N ILE A 45 14.46 -10.94 -11.96
CA ILE A 45 13.61 -9.81 -11.56
C ILE A 45 13.49 -9.75 -10.03
N ALA A 46 13.69 -10.85 -9.27
CA ALA A 46 13.81 -10.83 -7.80
C ALA A 46 14.93 -9.88 -7.32
N ASP A 47 16.11 -9.95 -7.94
CA ASP A 47 17.25 -9.06 -7.69
C ASP A 47 16.95 -7.57 -8.04
N THR A 48 15.82 -7.32 -8.71
CA THR A 48 15.28 -6.01 -9.10
C THR A 48 14.03 -5.61 -8.28
N LEU A 49 13.39 -6.55 -7.57
CA LEU A 49 12.09 -6.41 -6.92
C LEU A 49 12.18 -6.51 -5.40
N GLN A 50 12.62 -5.41 -4.76
CA GLN A 50 12.02 -4.79 -3.56
C GLN A 50 11.51 -5.71 -2.42
N ALA A 51 12.09 -6.90 -2.27
CA ALA A 51 11.70 -7.88 -1.28
C ALA A 51 12.22 -7.50 0.10
N CYS A 52 11.33 -7.59 1.09
CA CYS A 52 11.68 -7.52 2.51
C CYS A 52 11.55 -8.94 3.08
N SER A 53 12.38 -9.32 4.06
CA SER A 53 12.52 -10.73 4.45
C SER A 53 12.71 -10.91 5.96
N TYR A 54 11.81 -11.62 6.62
CA TYR A 54 11.66 -11.58 8.08
C TYR A 54 12.96 -11.77 8.91
N ASP A 55 13.88 -12.65 8.50
CA ASP A 55 15.16 -12.90 9.20
C ASP A 55 16.42 -12.37 8.48
N GLY A 56 16.23 -11.63 7.38
CA GLY A 56 17.29 -11.00 6.62
C GLY A 56 18.16 -11.90 5.73
N ARG A 57 17.76 -13.16 5.52
CA ARG A 57 18.40 -14.02 4.52
C ARG A 57 18.06 -13.55 3.09
N PRO A 58 18.98 -13.67 2.12
CA PRO A 58 18.68 -13.38 0.72
C PRO A 58 17.50 -14.22 0.20
N VAL A 59 16.57 -13.57 -0.49
CA VAL A 59 15.36 -14.22 -1.02
C VAL A 59 15.51 -14.46 -2.52
N GLN A 60 15.31 -15.71 -2.94
CA GLN A 60 15.05 -16.07 -4.34
C GLN A 60 13.61 -16.55 -4.42
N PHE A 61 12.86 -16.16 -5.45
CA PHE A 61 11.45 -16.52 -5.57
C PHE A 61 11.27 -17.70 -6.53
N GLY A 62 11.23 -18.92 -5.98
CA GLY A 62 10.56 -20.05 -6.62
C GLY A 62 9.05 -19.99 -6.30
N MET A 63 8.19 -19.96 -7.32
CA MET A 63 6.73 -19.96 -7.10
C MET A 63 6.26 -21.34 -6.63
N GLY A 64 5.73 -21.39 -5.40
CA GLY A 64 5.08 -22.56 -4.82
C GLY A 64 3.57 -22.60 -5.08
N GLY A 65 2.87 -23.43 -4.31
CA GLY A 65 1.42 -23.59 -4.40
C GLY A 65 0.61 -22.47 -3.74
N ALA A 66 -0.71 -22.53 -3.91
CA ALA A 66 -1.62 -21.64 -3.18
C ALA A 66 -1.54 -21.92 -1.67
N ALA A 67 -1.39 -20.86 -0.87
CA ALA A 67 -1.17 -20.96 0.57
C ALA A 67 -2.17 -21.86 1.32
N PRO A 68 -1.75 -22.58 2.38
CA PRO A 68 -2.66 -23.22 3.33
C PRO A 68 -3.65 -22.19 3.89
N ARG A 69 -4.84 -22.67 4.28
CA ARG A 69 -5.95 -21.78 4.64
C ARG A 69 -5.62 -20.93 5.86
N ASP A 70 -5.06 -21.53 6.90
CA ASP A 70 -4.65 -20.84 8.13
C ASP A 70 -3.72 -19.63 7.88
N CYS A 71 -2.79 -19.72 6.93
CA CYS A 71 -1.90 -18.62 6.55
C CYS A 71 -2.64 -17.46 5.88
N ARG A 72 -3.69 -17.75 5.09
CA ARG A 72 -4.59 -16.72 4.53
C ARG A 72 -5.52 -16.16 5.59
N ASP A 73 -6.13 -17.02 6.40
CA ASP A 73 -7.05 -16.64 7.48
C ASP A 73 -6.32 -15.73 8.50
N MET A 74 -5.04 -16.00 8.82
CA MET A 74 -4.21 -15.14 9.67
C MET A 74 -4.00 -13.74 9.07
N ILE A 75 -3.74 -13.64 7.77
CA ILE A 75 -3.59 -12.35 7.08
C ILE A 75 -4.91 -11.59 6.98
N GLU A 76 -6.02 -12.26 6.66
CA GLU A 76 -7.35 -11.65 6.66
C GLU A 76 -7.71 -11.12 8.06
N GLN A 77 -7.39 -11.89 9.11
CA GLN A 77 -7.58 -11.48 10.51
C GLN A 77 -6.70 -10.29 10.89
N VAL A 78 -5.42 -10.27 10.53
CA VAL A 78 -4.55 -9.08 10.71
C VAL A 78 -5.18 -7.87 10.00
N MET A 79 -5.55 -8.01 8.73
CA MET A 79 -6.10 -6.94 7.91
C MET A 79 -7.42 -6.40 8.44
N ALA A 80 -8.29 -7.24 9.01
CA ALA A 80 -9.55 -6.82 9.63
C ALA A 80 -9.36 -5.78 10.76
N PHE A 81 -8.23 -5.81 11.48
CA PHE A 81 -7.90 -4.82 12.53
C PHE A 81 -7.20 -3.55 12.00
N THR A 82 -6.86 -3.48 10.70
CA THR A 82 -6.13 -2.34 10.11
C THR A 82 -7.00 -1.17 9.66
N GLY A 83 -8.28 -1.41 9.36
CA GLY A 83 -9.10 -0.42 8.67
C GLY A 83 -8.78 -0.28 7.17
N LEU A 84 -8.14 -1.28 6.56
CA LEU A 84 -7.81 -1.30 5.12
C LEU A 84 -8.25 -2.60 4.44
N PRO A 85 -8.49 -2.60 3.12
CA PRO A 85 -8.64 -3.84 2.36
C PRO A 85 -7.31 -4.57 2.23
N GLN A 86 -7.35 -5.90 2.31
CA GLN A 86 -6.27 -6.72 1.77
C GLN A 86 -6.19 -6.51 0.25
N ASN A 87 -4.99 -6.16 -0.22
CA ASN A 87 -4.67 -5.90 -1.62
C ASN A 87 -3.28 -6.46 -1.97
N PHE A 88 -3.06 -7.68 -1.48
CA PHE A 88 -1.89 -8.51 -1.68
C PHE A 88 -2.26 -9.98 -1.48
N ASP A 89 -1.70 -10.85 -2.30
CA ASP A 89 -1.90 -12.30 -2.22
C ASP A 89 -0.99 -12.94 -1.17
N VAL A 90 -1.35 -14.15 -0.73
CA VAL A 90 -0.57 -14.96 0.21
C VAL A 90 -0.32 -16.31 -0.45
N THR A 91 0.95 -16.66 -0.65
CA THR A 91 1.35 -17.85 -1.44
C THR A 91 2.50 -18.61 -0.79
N GLU A 92 2.54 -19.93 -0.99
CA GLU A 92 3.75 -20.69 -0.71
C GLU A 92 4.83 -20.31 -1.73
N ALA A 93 6.08 -20.25 -1.29
CA ALA A 93 7.23 -20.02 -2.15
C ALA A 93 8.48 -20.68 -1.59
N ASP A 94 9.46 -20.94 -2.46
CA ASP A 94 10.78 -21.46 -2.09
C ASP A 94 11.68 -20.34 -1.53
N VAL A 95 11.24 -19.75 -0.42
CA VAL A 95 11.89 -18.66 0.31
C VAL A 95 12.47 -19.18 1.63
N PRO A 96 13.49 -18.54 2.23
CA PRO A 96 14.10 -19.05 3.48
C PRO A 96 13.21 -18.90 4.73
N ASN A 97 12.14 -18.10 4.66
CA ASN A 97 11.39 -17.60 5.81
C ASN A 97 9.95 -17.15 5.42
N ALA A 98 9.59 -15.89 5.70
CA ALA A 98 8.47 -15.17 5.10
C ALA A 98 8.98 -13.82 4.55
N ALA A 99 8.37 -13.33 3.47
CA ALA A 99 8.84 -12.17 2.73
C ALA A 99 7.70 -11.44 1.99
N ALA A 100 7.56 -10.14 2.22
CA ALA A 100 6.72 -9.24 1.43
C ALA A 100 7.45 -8.76 0.17
N ALA A 101 6.83 -8.93 -1.00
CA ALA A 101 7.41 -8.55 -2.29
C ALA A 101 6.37 -8.09 -3.30
N ILE A 102 6.81 -7.46 -4.38
CA ILE A 102 6.03 -7.33 -5.61
C ILE A 102 6.56 -8.35 -6.60
N LEU A 103 5.68 -9.10 -7.27
CA LEU A 103 6.00 -10.02 -8.35
C LEU A 103 5.28 -9.56 -9.63
N LEU A 104 5.87 -9.85 -10.80
CA LEU A 104 5.23 -9.57 -12.09
C LEU A 104 4.55 -10.83 -12.62
N ASP A 105 3.31 -10.71 -13.12
CA ASP A 105 2.64 -11.81 -13.82
C ASP A 105 3.13 -11.99 -15.27
N GLN A 106 2.51 -12.92 -16.02
CA GLN A 106 2.83 -13.19 -17.43
C GLN A 106 2.54 -12.00 -18.35
N GLN A 107 1.70 -11.05 -17.91
CA GLN A 107 1.33 -9.82 -18.57
C GLN A 107 2.21 -8.63 -18.12
N LYS A 108 3.17 -8.87 -17.23
CA LYS A 108 4.05 -7.89 -16.57
C LYS A 108 3.35 -6.91 -15.63
N LEU A 109 2.15 -7.25 -15.15
CA LEU A 109 1.44 -6.45 -14.15
C LEU A 109 2.02 -6.75 -12.75
N PRO A 110 2.23 -5.73 -11.91
CA PRO A 110 2.77 -5.91 -10.56
C PRO A 110 1.68 -6.33 -9.56
N HIS A 111 1.83 -7.52 -8.99
CA HIS A 111 1.03 -8.05 -7.90
C HIS A 111 1.83 -7.98 -6.60
N ARG A 112 1.16 -7.64 -5.49
CA ARG A 112 1.79 -7.64 -4.15
C ARG A 112 1.56 -8.99 -3.51
N VAL A 113 2.62 -9.59 -2.95
CA VAL A 113 2.63 -10.98 -2.50
C VAL A 113 3.37 -11.10 -1.18
N ILE A 114 2.72 -11.70 -0.19
CA ILE A 114 3.38 -12.27 0.98
C ILE A 114 3.70 -13.72 0.63
N ALA A 115 4.98 -13.96 0.36
CA ALA A 115 5.55 -15.26 0.12
C ALA A 115 6.02 -15.86 1.44
N PHE A 116 5.75 -17.14 1.71
CA PHE A 116 6.25 -17.82 2.91
C PHE A 116 6.57 -19.28 2.64
N ASN A 117 7.43 -19.82 3.51
CA ASN A 117 7.80 -21.22 3.53
C ASN A 117 7.02 -21.95 4.63
N PRO A 118 6.17 -22.95 4.33
CA PRO A 118 5.43 -23.71 5.34
C PRO A 118 6.33 -24.37 6.40
N GLN A 119 7.54 -24.79 6.04
CA GLN A 119 8.50 -25.38 6.97
C GLN A 119 9.07 -24.34 7.96
N PHE A 120 9.14 -23.07 7.55
CA PHE A 120 9.50 -21.97 8.44
C PHE A 120 8.37 -21.67 9.43
N ILE A 121 7.10 -21.71 9.02
CA ILE A 121 5.97 -21.57 9.95
C ILE A 121 5.94 -22.70 10.98
N GLU A 122 6.28 -23.94 10.57
CA GLU A 122 6.43 -25.06 11.52
C GLU A 122 7.63 -24.87 12.48
N LEU A 123 8.77 -24.39 11.96
CA LEU A 123 9.93 -24.02 12.78
C LEU A 123 9.54 -22.98 13.84
N VAL A 124 8.85 -21.90 13.43
CA VAL A 124 8.31 -20.87 14.34
C VAL A 124 7.44 -21.51 15.42
N ARG A 125 6.45 -22.33 15.03
CA ARG A 125 5.53 -23.02 15.94
C ARG A 125 6.26 -23.87 16.97
N ARG A 126 7.32 -24.59 16.55
CA ARG A 126 8.12 -25.44 17.44
C ARG A 126 8.98 -24.62 18.40
N GLU A 127 9.84 -23.72 17.89
CA GLU A 127 10.81 -23.01 18.73
C GLU A 127 10.12 -22.03 19.71
N THR A 128 8.95 -21.47 19.35
CA THR A 128 8.19 -20.63 20.28
C THR A 128 7.33 -21.41 21.28
N GLY A 129 7.35 -22.74 21.25
CA GLY A 129 6.63 -23.60 22.19
C GLY A 129 5.12 -23.63 21.94
N GLY A 130 4.70 -23.61 20.67
CA GLY A 130 3.29 -23.63 20.27
C GLY A 130 2.56 -22.30 20.48
N ASN A 131 3.27 -21.19 20.68
CA ASN A 131 2.65 -19.88 20.94
C ASN A 131 1.93 -19.36 19.67
N PRO A 132 0.59 -19.20 19.66
CA PRO A 132 -0.16 -18.96 18.44
C PRO A 132 0.10 -17.57 17.84
N TRP A 133 0.45 -16.59 18.67
CA TRP A 133 0.74 -15.23 18.24
C TRP A 133 2.08 -15.10 17.49
N SER A 134 2.94 -16.12 17.55
CA SER A 134 4.27 -16.05 16.93
C SER A 134 4.22 -16.08 15.40
N ALA A 135 3.37 -16.92 14.80
CA ALA A 135 3.14 -16.92 13.35
C ALA A 135 2.37 -15.65 12.91
N VAL A 136 1.38 -15.23 13.71
CA VAL A 136 0.60 -14.01 13.45
C VAL A 136 1.48 -12.75 13.48
N SER A 137 2.48 -12.69 14.37
CA SER A 137 3.46 -11.58 14.43
C SER A 137 4.29 -11.46 13.15
N ILE A 138 4.71 -12.59 12.56
CA ILE A 138 5.45 -12.63 11.31
C ILE A 138 4.56 -12.20 10.15
N MET A 139 3.36 -12.77 10.04
CA MET A 139 2.37 -12.39 9.03
C MET A 139 2.00 -10.89 9.11
N ALA A 140 1.91 -10.35 10.32
CA ALA A 140 1.72 -8.92 10.54
C ALA A 140 2.94 -8.07 10.17
N HIS A 141 4.17 -8.56 10.32
CA HIS A 141 5.39 -7.87 9.85
C HIS A 141 5.39 -7.70 8.33
N GLU A 142 5.13 -8.79 7.60
CA GLU A 142 5.07 -8.75 6.13
C GLU A 142 3.89 -7.89 5.61
N ALA A 143 2.73 -7.96 6.26
CA ALA A 143 1.63 -7.03 6.01
C ALA A 143 2.06 -5.57 6.29
N GLY A 144 2.84 -5.33 7.35
CA GLY A 144 3.41 -4.03 7.70
C GLY A 144 4.27 -3.43 6.58
N HIS A 145 5.23 -4.20 6.04
CA HIS A 145 6.03 -3.79 4.87
C HIS A 145 5.16 -3.39 3.68
N HIS A 146 4.08 -4.13 3.46
CA HIS A 146 3.12 -3.89 2.40
C HIS A 146 2.28 -2.63 2.62
N LEU A 147 1.73 -2.41 3.82
CA LEU A 147 0.88 -1.25 4.13
C LEU A 147 1.68 0.05 4.29
N ALA A 148 2.94 -0.05 4.72
CA ALA A 148 3.90 1.06 4.73
C ALA A 148 4.56 1.29 3.36
N GLY A 149 4.22 0.52 2.33
CA GLY A 149 4.75 0.69 0.97
C GLY A 149 6.28 0.49 0.87
N HIS A 150 6.88 -0.27 1.78
CA HIS A 150 8.31 -0.59 1.72
C HIS A 150 8.63 -1.38 0.45
N THR A 151 7.74 -2.29 0.06
CA THR A 151 7.83 -3.08 -1.17
C THR A 151 7.59 -2.27 -2.47
N ILE A 152 7.49 -0.94 -2.42
CA ILE A 152 7.58 -0.05 -3.60
C ILE A 152 8.77 0.93 -3.54
N GLN A 153 9.57 0.91 -2.47
CA GLN A 153 10.73 1.80 -2.32
C GLN A 153 12.03 1.15 -2.84
N PRO A 154 12.86 1.85 -3.63
CA PRO A 154 14.10 1.28 -4.16
C PRO A 154 15.18 1.19 -3.07
N GLY A 155 15.53 -0.03 -2.67
CA GLY A 155 16.55 -0.31 -1.65
C GLY A 155 16.42 -1.64 -0.91
N GLY A 156 15.28 -2.33 -1.03
CA GLY A 156 14.98 -3.55 -0.27
C GLY A 156 14.89 -3.28 1.24
N SER A 157 14.94 -4.33 2.06
CA SER A 157 15.06 -4.22 3.52
C SER A 157 16.18 -3.26 3.95
N GLN A 158 15.86 -2.39 4.90
CA GLN A 158 16.80 -1.47 5.57
C GLN A 158 16.36 -1.30 7.03
N PRO A 159 17.28 -1.06 7.99
CA PRO A 159 16.92 -1.10 9.41
C PRO A 159 15.74 -0.20 9.84
N PRO A 160 15.55 1.03 9.29
CA PRO A 160 14.37 1.84 9.64
C PRO A 160 13.03 1.25 9.21
N ILE A 161 12.97 0.55 8.06
CA ILE A 161 11.72 0.01 7.53
C ILE A 161 11.35 -1.34 8.15
N GLU A 162 12.34 -2.12 8.58
CA GLU A 162 12.13 -3.32 9.41
C GLU A 162 11.55 -2.92 10.78
N LEU A 163 12.11 -1.89 11.43
CA LEU A 163 11.59 -1.39 12.71
C LEU A 163 10.19 -0.79 12.59
N GLU A 164 9.81 -0.23 11.44
CA GLU A 164 8.42 0.20 11.21
C GLU A 164 7.46 -1.00 11.02
N ALA A 165 7.88 -2.05 10.30
CA ALA A 165 7.09 -3.27 10.16
C ALA A 165 6.94 -4.03 11.49
N ASP A 166 7.99 -4.10 12.31
CA ASP A 166 7.97 -4.58 13.69
C ASP A 166 6.96 -3.79 14.54
N LYS A 167 7.03 -2.45 14.48
CA LYS A 167 6.11 -1.55 15.21
C LYS A 167 4.65 -1.75 14.78
N PHE A 168 4.39 -1.93 13.49
CA PHE A 168 3.05 -2.28 13.00
C PHE A 168 2.59 -3.66 13.52
N SER A 169 3.45 -4.68 13.48
CA SER A 169 3.17 -6.02 13.99
C SER A 169 2.77 -5.97 15.47
N GLY A 170 3.57 -5.31 16.31
CA GLY A 170 3.26 -5.15 17.73
C GLY A 170 1.96 -4.40 18.00
N PHE A 171 1.70 -3.36 17.20
CA PHE A 171 0.48 -2.57 17.28
C PHE A 171 -0.78 -3.39 16.98
N VAL A 172 -0.80 -4.13 15.86
CA VAL A 172 -2.01 -4.86 15.44
C VAL A 172 -2.27 -6.07 16.34
N LEU A 173 -1.23 -6.76 16.81
CA LEU A 173 -1.38 -7.88 17.76
C LEU A 173 -2.05 -7.46 19.09
N TYR A 174 -1.78 -6.25 19.61
CA TYR A 174 -2.53 -5.73 20.76
C TYR A 174 -4.05 -5.66 20.47
N LYS A 175 -4.43 -5.07 19.33
CA LYS A 175 -5.84 -4.92 18.93
C LYS A 175 -6.54 -6.27 18.73
N MET A 176 -5.80 -7.28 18.27
CA MET A 176 -6.28 -8.66 18.11
C MET A 176 -6.47 -9.40 19.44
N GLY A 177 -5.87 -8.92 20.53
CA GLY A 177 -6.00 -9.48 21.89
C GLY A 177 -4.75 -10.23 22.40
N ALA A 178 -3.55 -9.98 21.87
CA ALA A 178 -2.31 -10.56 22.36
C ALA A 178 -1.80 -9.87 23.64
N SER A 179 -1.20 -10.64 24.57
CA SER A 179 -0.41 -10.06 25.66
C SER A 179 0.91 -9.50 25.14
N ARG A 180 1.51 -8.53 25.83
CA ARG A 180 2.81 -7.96 25.43
C ARG A 180 3.92 -9.03 25.38
N SER A 181 3.81 -10.05 26.24
CA SER A 181 4.68 -11.23 26.24
C SER A 181 4.50 -12.14 25.03
N ASP A 182 3.27 -12.35 24.57
CA ASP A 182 2.98 -13.13 23.36
C ASP A 182 3.46 -12.39 22.10
N THR A 183 3.17 -11.10 22.02
CA THR A 183 3.55 -10.23 20.91
C THR A 183 5.07 -10.20 20.70
N LEU A 184 5.85 -10.23 21.78
CA LEU A 184 7.32 -10.26 21.72
C LEU A 184 7.91 -11.67 21.54
N LYS A 185 7.09 -12.73 21.55
CA LYS A 185 7.58 -14.12 21.63
C LYS A 185 8.36 -14.55 20.38
N ALA A 186 7.94 -14.13 19.18
CA ALA A 186 8.65 -14.43 17.94
C ALA A 186 10.07 -13.81 17.93
N ILE A 187 10.16 -12.49 18.08
CA ILE A 187 11.43 -11.75 18.09
C ILE A 187 12.40 -12.28 19.15
N ASN A 188 11.92 -12.46 20.40
CA ASN A 188 12.77 -12.92 21.50
C ASN A 188 13.28 -14.36 21.35
N THR A 189 12.64 -15.17 20.50
CA THR A 189 13.04 -16.57 20.24
C THR A 189 13.91 -16.69 18.99
N LEU A 190 13.55 -16.00 17.90
CA LEU A 190 14.07 -16.26 16.55
C LEU A 190 15.16 -15.28 16.09
N VAL A 191 15.08 -14.01 16.49
CA VAL A 191 16.02 -12.98 16.05
C VAL A 191 17.33 -13.06 16.86
N PRO A 192 18.51 -12.97 16.24
CA PRO A 192 19.80 -12.95 16.96
C PRO A 192 19.97 -11.65 17.76
N GLU A 193 20.66 -11.75 18.91
CA GLU A 193 20.87 -10.60 19.81
C GLU A 193 21.68 -9.47 19.16
N ALA A 194 22.75 -9.84 18.44
CA ALA A 194 23.62 -8.94 17.72
C ALA A 194 23.74 -9.38 16.24
N VAL A 195 23.94 -8.40 15.38
CA VAL A 195 24.08 -8.52 13.92
C VAL A 195 25.29 -7.70 13.46
N PRO A 196 25.86 -7.97 12.27
CA PRO A 196 26.86 -7.10 11.65
C PRO A 196 26.36 -5.65 11.48
N GLY A 197 27.26 -4.67 11.56
CA GLY A 197 26.90 -3.24 11.48
C GLY A 197 26.44 -2.76 10.10
N ASP A 198 26.66 -3.58 9.08
CA ASP A 198 26.20 -3.46 7.69
C ASP A 198 24.94 -4.30 7.40
N SER A 199 24.35 -4.96 8.42
CA SER A 199 23.10 -5.71 8.30
C SER A 199 21.94 -4.80 7.88
N THR A 200 21.17 -5.23 6.89
CA THR A 200 19.88 -4.64 6.51
C THR A 200 18.80 -4.81 7.59
N HIS A 201 19.00 -5.73 8.54
CA HIS A 201 18.04 -6.11 9.56
C HIS A 201 18.55 -5.79 10.98
N PRO A 202 17.75 -5.15 11.84
CA PRO A 202 18.14 -4.82 13.21
C PRO A 202 18.30 -6.06 14.11
N GLY A 203 19.18 -5.98 15.11
CA GLY A 203 19.32 -6.99 16.16
C GLY A 203 18.11 -7.04 17.10
N ARG A 204 17.95 -8.16 17.82
CA ARG A 204 16.78 -8.47 18.67
C ARG A 204 16.32 -7.33 19.55
N SER A 205 17.23 -6.69 20.27
CA SER A 205 16.92 -5.61 21.22
C SER A 205 16.23 -4.40 20.55
N GLN A 206 16.61 -4.06 19.31
CA GLN A 206 15.97 -2.98 18.55
C GLN A 206 14.59 -3.39 18.01
N ARG A 207 14.49 -4.60 17.44
CA ARG A 207 13.22 -5.14 16.94
C ARG A 207 12.18 -5.33 18.06
N ALA A 208 12.61 -5.86 19.20
CA ALA A 208 11.77 -6.04 20.38
C ALA A 208 11.34 -4.72 21.01
N ALA A 209 12.17 -3.67 20.94
CA ALA A 209 11.76 -2.32 21.31
C ALA A 209 10.67 -1.79 20.38
N ALA A 210 10.85 -1.89 19.05
CA ALA A 210 9.86 -1.43 18.07
C ALA A 210 8.50 -2.16 18.17
N VAL A 211 8.52 -3.50 18.26
CA VAL A 211 7.31 -4.31 18.54
C VAL A 211 6.66 -3.88 19.86
N GLY A 212 7.45 -3.64 20.92
CA GLY A 212 6.97 -3.15 22.20
C GLY A 212 6.30 -1.78 22.12
N ASP A 213 6.94 -0.82 21.45
CA ASP A 213 6.42 0.53 21.21
C ASP A 213 5.13 0.50 20.40
N GLY A 214 5.00 -0.43 19.45
CA GLY A 214 3.76 -0.72 18.73
C GLY A 214 2.62 -1.10 19.67
N TRP A 215 2.84 -2.15 20.47
CA TRP A 215 1.86 -2.68 21.44
C TRP A 215 1.48 -1.60 22.48
N ASP A 216 2.46 -0.91 23.05
CA ASP A 216 2.25 0.15 24.05
C ASP A 216 1.50 1.36 23.47
N SER A 217 1.71 1.67 22.18
CA SER A 217 0.97 2.74 21.48
C SER A 217 -0.48 2.35 21.20
N ALA A 218 -0.71 1.12 20.77
CA ALA A 218 -2.07 0.59 20.58
C ALA A 218 -2.85 0.54 21.90
N CYS A 219 -2.17 0.18 23.00
CA CYS A 219 -2.77 0.18 24.33
C CYS A 219 -3.19 1.59 24.79
N ARG A 220 -2.29 2.58 24.67
CA ARG A 220 -2.60 3.98 25.01
C ARG A 220 -3.76 4.56 24.20
N GLN A 221 -3.90 4.20 22.93
CA GLN A 221 -5.04 4.61 22.09
C GLN A 221 -6.40 4.08 22.58
N THR A 222 -6.43 2.97 23.34
CA THR A 222 -7.68 2.45 23.94
C THR A 222 -8.06 3.10 25.28
N GLY A 223 -7.37 4.16 25.71
CA GLY A 223 -7.64 4.86 26.96
C GLY A 223 -7.31 4.07 28.24
N ARG A 224 -6.68 2.89 28.10
CA ARG A 224 -6.28 2.03 29.23
C ARG A 224 -5.03 2.57 29.92
N GLY A 225 -5.12 2.76 31.24
CA GLY A 225 -4.00 3.20 32.08
C GLY A 225 -3.06 2.07 32.52
N ASP A 226 -3.42 0.81 32.26
CA ASP A 226 -2.74 -0.38 32.79
C ASP A 226 -1.82 -1.09 31.77
N CYS A 227 -1.41 -0.42 30.70
CA CYS A 227 -0.50 -0.97 29.68
C CYS A 227 0.80 -1.54 30.27
N ALA A 228 1.31 -0.97 31.36
CA ALA A 228 2.48 -1.46 32.09
C ALA A 228 2.31 -2.88 32.69
N SER A 229 1.08 -3.42 32.75
CA SER A 229 0.82 -4.81 33.13
C SER A 229 1.15 -5.83 32.04
N GLY A 230 1.25 -5.39 30.78
CA GLY A 230 1.38 -6.27 29.61
C GLY A 230 0.15 -7.12 29.29
N ALA A 231 -0.97 -6.94 30.00
CA ALA A 231 -2.18 -7.73 29.85
C ALA A 231 -2.90 -7.47 28.50
N PRO A 232 -3.58 -8.47 27.91
CA PRO A 232 -4.35 -8.31 26.67
C PRO A 232 -5.32 -7.13 26.67
N GLY A 233 -5.41 -6.43 25.53
CA GLY A 233 -6.26 -5.25 25.36
C GLY A 233 -7.76 -5.53 25.46
N SER A 234 -8.18 -6.69 24.94
CA SER A 234 -9.54 -7.22 24.91
C SER A 234 -9.49 -8.75 24.92
N ALA A 235 -10.65 -9.42 24.97
CA ALA A 235 -10.72 -10.85 24.66
C ALA A 235 -10.21 -11.13 23.22
N PRO A 236 -9.49 -12.24 22.97
CA PRO A 236 -8.96 -12.55 21.64
C PRO A 236 -10.03 -12.61 20.55
N ALA A 237 -9.67 -12.16 19.34
CA ALA A 237 -10.56 -12.23 18.19
C ALA A 237 -11.04 -13.68 17.92
N PRO A 238 -12.34 -13.91 17.65
CA PRO A 238 -12.86 -15.25 17.35
C PRO A 238 -12.10 -15.89 16.19
N GLY A 239 -11.61 -17.12 16.39
CA GLY A 239 -10.82 -17.86 15.41
C GLY A 239 -9.33 -17.96 15.74
N ILE A 240 -8.68 -16.89 16.23
CA ILE A 240 -7.22 -16.86 16.47
C ILE A 240 -6.73 -18.07 17.30
N VAL A 241 -7.33 -18.27 18.47
CA VAL A 241 -6.92 -19.33 19.43
C VAL A 241 -7.46 -20.70 19.02
N GLY A 242 -8.40 -20.77 18.06
CA GLY A 242 -8.95 -22.01 17.54
C GLY A 242 -8.12 -22.55 16.36
N SER A 243 -8.00 -21.76 15.29
CA SER A 243 -7.36 -22.18 14.04
C SER A 243 -5.88 -22.50 14.23
N VAL A 244 -5.12 -21.63 14.91
CA VAL A 244 -3.66 -21.80 15.07
C VAL A 244 -3.30 -23.00 15.97
N VAL A 245 -4.23 -23.44 16.82
CA VAL A 245 -4.05 -24.64 17.67
C VAL A 245 -4.44 -25.93 16.94
N GLN A 246 -5.13 -25.86 15.79
CA GLN A 246 -5.69 -27.02 15.09
C GLN A 246 -4.99 -27.40 13.77
N SER A 247 -4.05 -26.60 13.24
CA SER A 247 -3.38 -26.87 11.95
C SER A 247 -2.66 -28.23 11.88
N PRO A 248 -3.15 -29.21 11.09
CA PRO A 248 -2.62 -30.56 11.04
C PRO A 248 -1.59 -30.69 9.91
N VAL A 249 -0.39 -30.13 10.11
CA VAL A 249 0.76 -30.36 9.23
C VAL A 249 1.57 -31.54 9.78
N ALA A 250 1.56 -32.66 9.04
CA ALA A 250 2.33 -33.89 9.27
C ALA A 250 2.12 -34.65 10.61
N GLN A 251 1.05 -35.44 10.68
CA GLN A 251 1.16 -36.78 11.28
C GLN A 251 1.14 -37.84 10.16
N GLU A 252 2.30 -38.42 9.85
CA GLU A 252 2.41 -39.56 8.93
C GLU A 252 2.75 -40.84 9.70
N SER A 253 1.70 -41.53 10.18
CA SER A 253 1.68 -42.93 10.67
C SER A 253 0.26 -43.22 11.17
N ALA A 254 -0.44 -44.28 10.76
CA ALA A 254 -0.11 -45.35 9.82
C ALA A 254 -1.37 -45.79 9.04
N ILE A 255 -1.21 -46.78 8.14
CA ILE A 255 -2.25 -47.24 7.21
C ILE A 255 -3.41 -47.94 7.94
N ASP A 256 -4.65 -47.53 7.64
CA ASP A 256 -5.79 -48.44 7.54
C ASP A 256 -6.76 -47.94 6.44
N ILE A 257 -7.61 -48.83 5.91
CA ILE A 257 -8.45 -48.59 4.72
C ILE A 257 -9.93 -48.68 5.11
N GLY A 258 -10.64 -47.55 5.09
CA GLY A 258 -12.06 -47.46 5.44
C GLY A 258 -12.83 -46.44 4.60
N ASP A 259 -14.10 -46.73 4.32
CA ASP A 259 -14.96 -45.98 3.39
C ASP A 259 -15.30 -44.55 3.84
N ALA A 260 -15.48 -43.67 2.84
CA ALA A 260 -15.87 -42.28 3.04
C ALA A 260 -17.39 -42.06 2.95
N PRO A 261 -18.02 -41.37 3.92
CA PRO A 261 -19.31 -40.72 3.75
C PRO A 261 -19.16 -39.26 3.27
N ALA A 262 -20.16 -38.73 2.56
CA ALA A 262 -20.10 -37.42 1.91
C ALA A 262 -20.16 -36.22 2.87
N ALA A 263 -19.51 -35.12 2.47
CA ALA A 263 -19.50 -33.86 3.22
C ALA A 263 -20.84 -33.09 3.12
N PRO A 264 -21.33 -32.47 4.23
CA PRO A 264 -22.45 -31.54 4.18
C PRO A 264 -22.00 -30.18 3.63
N THR A 265 -22.80 -29.59 2.73
CA THR A 265 -22.57 -28.24 2.19
C THR A 265 -22.90 -27.18 3.25
N ALA A 266 -21.89 -26.48 3.76
CA ALA A 266 -22.08 -25.34 4.65
C ALA A 266 -22.20 -24.02 3.86
N THR A 267 -23.33 -23.33 4.00
CA THR A 267 -23.57 -22.00 3.43
C THR A 267 -22.71 -20.95 4.16
N PRO A 268 -22.05 -19.99 3.47
CA PRO A 268 -21.26 -18.96 4.14
C PRO A 268 -22.15 -18.00 4.93
N SER A 269 -22.08 -18.09 6.27
CA SER A 269 -22.73 -17.15 7.17
C SER A 269 -21.88 -15.90 7.33
N GLN A 270 -22.39 -14.73 6.92
CA GLN A 270 -21.74 -13.46 7.14
C GLN A 270 -21.83 -13.09 8.63
N ALA A 271 -20.75 -13.29 9.38
CA ALA A 271 -20.62 -12.73 10.72
C ALA A 271 -20.41 -11.20 10.62
N PRO A 272 -21.27 -10.36 11.24
CA PRO A 272 -21.06 -8.93 11.24
C PRO A 272 -19.86 -8.59 12.13
N VAL A 273 -18.79 -8.05 11.53
CA VAL A 273 -17.61 -7.59 12.28
C VAL A 273 -18.02 -6.39 13.14
N ALA A 274 -18.02 -6.57 14.46
CA ALA A 274 -18.40 -5.52 15.39
C ALA A 274 -17.29 -4.45 15.48
N ALA A 275 -17.53 -3.29 14.89
CA ALA A 275 -16.71 -2.10 15.12
C ALA A 275 -16.71 -1.76 16.62
N SER A 276 -15.53 -1.69 17.23
CA SER A 276 -15.34 -1.48 18.67
C SER A 276 -15.52 -0.01 19.05
N ALA A 277 -16.76 0.50 18.90
CA ALA A 277 -17.16 1.85 19.23
C ALA A 277 -17.15 2.11 20.75
N SER A 278 -15.97 2.41 21.29
CA SER A 278 -15.79 2.95 22.63
C SER A 278 -15.66 4.47 22.55
N SER A 279 -16.55 5.21 23.21
CA SER A 279 -16.51 6.69 23.28
C SER A 279 -15.44 7.20 24.28
N THR A 280 -14.28 6.56 24.28
CA THR A 280 -13.13 6.93 25.12
C THR A 280 -12.28 7.93 24.36
N ALA A 281 -11.83 8.98 25.05
CA ALA A 281 -10.94 9.98 24.47
C ALA A 281 -9.68 9.31 23.92
N VAL A 282 -9.46 9.43 22.61
CA VAL A 282 -8.32 8.79 21.94
C VAL A 282 -7.09 9.67 22.11
N VAL A 283 -5.99 9.08 22.57
CA VAL A 283 -4.70 9.78 22.66
C VAL A 283 -3.96 9.64 21.34
N LEU A 284 -3.76 10.75 20.62
CA LEU A 284 -2.90 10.76 19.44
C LEU A 284 -1.43 10.58 19.86
N PRO A 285 -0.58 9.93 19.03
CA PRO A 285 0.85 9.96 19.25
C PRO A 285 1.37 11.38 19.00
N THR A 286 2.22 11.90 19.88
CA THR A 286 2.84 13.22 19.73
C THR A 286 3.51 13.34 18.35
N PRO A 287 3.28 14.43 17.58
CA PRO A 287 3.90 14.61 16.27
C PRO A 287 5.40 14.85 16.43
N ASP A 288 6.22 13.96 15.87
CA ASP A 288 7.67 14.07 15.85
C ASP A 288 8.18 13.96 14.41
N PRO A 289 8.85 15.00 13.86
CA PRO A 289 9.53 14.95 12.58
C PRO A 289 10.52 13.79 12.39
N LYS A 290 10.92 13.06 13.45
CA LYS A 290 11.81 11.89 13.39
C LYS A 290 11.15 10.55 13.76
N ALA A 291 9.90 10.53 14.20
CA ALA A 291 9.23 9.28 14.55
C ALA A 291 9.16 8.36 13.33
N LEU A 292 9.51 7.08 13.52
CA LEU A 292 9.15 6.03 12.58
C LEU A 292 7.64 6.13 12.33
N PRO A 293 7.18 6.30 11.08
CA PRO A 293 5.78 6.28 10.77
C PRO A 293 5.13 4.95 11.18
N SER A 294 3.81 4.91 11.15
CA SER A 294 3.03 3.70 11.39
C SER A 294 1.61 3.95 10.93
N LYS A 295 0.92 2.94 10.41
CA LYS A 295 -0.42 3.12 9.86
C LYS A 295 -1.40 3.68 10.92
N GLY A 296 -2.12 4.74 10.56
CA GLY A 296 -3.27 5.28 11.30
C GLY A 296 -4.47 4.34 11.17
N MET A 297 -5.28 4.27 12.23
CA MET A 297 -6.16 3.11 12.49
C MET A 297 -7.60 3.51 12.81
N GLN A 298 -7.94 4.75 12.51
CA GLN A 298 -9.17 5.49 12.75
C GLN A 298 -9.19 6.66 11.76
N PHE A 299 -10.37 7.04 11.31
CA PHE A 299 -10.62 8.21 10.47
C PHE A 299 -11.16 9.41 11.27
N VAL A 300 -11.56 9.22 12.53
CA VAL A 300 -12.02 10.30 13.43
C VAL A 300 -11.37 10.16 14.81
N TYR A 301 -10.42 11.04 15.10
CA TYR A 301 -9.76 11.16 16.41
C TYR A 301 -10.43 12.26 17.25
N ASP A 302 -10.92 11.90 18.43
CA ASP A 302 -11.46 12.83 19.44
C ASP A 302 -10.65 12.72 20.74
N GLU A 303 -9.77 13.69 20.98
CA GLU A 303 -8.97 13.73 22.20
C GLU A 303 -9.79 14.19 23.43
N TYR A 304 -10.98 14.74 23.26
CA TYR A 304 -11.84 15.23 24.35
C TYR A 304 -12.87 14.19 24.81
N GLY A 305 -13.32 13.31 23.91
CA GLY A 305 -14.36 12.32 24.17
C GLY A 305 -15.76 12.93 24.30
N ILE A 306 -16.09 13.92 23.45
CA ILE A 306 -17.36 14.66 23.48
C ILE A 306 -18.10 14.69 22.13
N LEU A 307 -17.54 14.11 21.08
CA LEU A 307 -18.26 13.86 19.84
C LEU A 307 -19.36 12.81 20.04
N ASP A 308 -20.40 12.84 19.22
CA ASP A 308 -21.49 11.87 19.27
C ASP A 308 -20.98 10.49 18.77
N PRO A 309 -20.98 9.44 19.60
CA PRO A 309 -20.32 8.19 19.26
C PRO A 309 -21.03 7.42 18.14
N LYS A 310 -22.32 7.68 17.89
CA LYS A 310 -23.02 7.08 16.75
C LYS A 310 -22.59 7.77 15.45
N ILE A 311 -22.60 9.10 15.43
CA ILE A 311 -22.19 9.88 14.25
C ILE A 311 -20.71 9.60 13.92
N VAL A 312 -19.85 9.46 14.93
CA VAL A 312 -18.46 9.03 14.75
C VAL A 312 -18.38 7.62 14.15
N ALA A 313 -19.12 6.63 14.66
CA ALA A 313 -19.09 5.27 14.13
C ALA A 313 -19.63 5.16 12.69
N ASP A 314 -20.69 5.91 12.36
CA ASP A 314 -21.24 6.00 11.00
C ASP A 314 -20.23 6.67 10.03
N ALA A 315 -19.48 7.68 10.48
CA ALA A 315 -18.44 8.35 9.68
C ALA A 315 -17.15 7.54 9.53
N GLU A 316 -16.66 6.91 10.60
CA GLU A 316 -15.55 5.93 10.57
C GLU A 316 -15.80 4.85 9.52
N ARG A 317 -17.02 4.30 9.50
CA ARG A 317 -17.43 3.34 8.48
C ARG A 317 -17.42 3.94 7.06
N GLN A 318 -17.96 5.14 6.86
CA GLN A 318 -17.97 5.78 5.53
C GLN A 318 -16.56 6.03 5.00
N MET A 319 -15.62 6.44 5.86
CA MET A 319 -14.23 6.67 5.47
C MET A 319 -13.46 5.36 5.27
N TYR A 320 -13.75 4.31 6.05
CA TYR A 320 -13.26 2.95 5.79
C TYR A 320 -13.76 2.42 4.43
N ASP A 321 -15.07 2.48 4.18
CA ASP A 321 -15.68 2.01 2.94
C ASP A 321 -15.15 2.82 1.73
N HIS A 322 -14.81 4.10 1.91
CA HIS A 322 -14.15 4.95 0.90
C HIS A 322 -12.70 4.56 0.64
N ALA A 323 -11.88 4.49 1.69
CA ALA A 323 -10.48 4.07 1.62
C ALA A 323 -10.35 2.65 1.04
N LYS A 324 -11.36 1.81 1.24
CA LYS A 324 -11.47 0.47 0.66
C LYS A 324 -11.77 0.46 -0.83
N GLN A 325 -12.69 1.29 -1.30
CA GLN A 325 -13.16 1.29 -2.69
C GLN A 325 -12.29 2.16 -3.61
N HIS A 326 -11.90 3.35 -3.14
CA HIS A 326 -11.20 4.37 -3.93
C HIS A 326 -9.74 4.53 -3.50
N GLY A 327 -9.33 3.93 -2.37
CA GLY A 327 -7.97 4.04 -1.85
C GLY A 327 -7.66 5.35 -1.12
N VAL A 328 -8.60 6.29 -1.09
CA VAL A 328 -8.43 7.65 -0.55
C VAL A 328 -8.71 7.68 0.95
N GLU A 329 -7.81 8.28 1.72
CA GLU A 329 -7.88 8.27 3.19
C GLU A 329 -8.05 9.66 3.77
N ILE A 330 -9.11 9.86 4.55
CA ILE A 330 -9.52 11.19 5.04
C ILE A 330 -9.66 11.09 6.56
N VAL A 331 -8.73 11.70 7.31
CA VAL A 331 -8.68 11.62 8.76
C VAL A 331 -9.02 12.97 9.38
N THR A 332 -9.98 13.01 10.31
CA THR A 332 -10.35 14.20 11.07
C THR A 332 -9.86 14.10 12.51
N MET A 333 -9.33 15.17 13.08
CA MET A 333 -8.71 15.20 14.41
C MET A 333 -9.19 16.41 15.21
N LEU A 334 -9.85 16.16 16.34
CA LEU A 334 -10.23 17.17 17.33
C LEU A 334 -9.24 17.10 18.51
N VAL A 335 -8.27 18.02 18.53
CA VAL A 335 -7.04 17.91 19.35
C VAL A 335 -6.98 18.92 20.50
N LYS A 336 -6.27 18.53 21.57
CA LYS A 336 -6.07 19.34 22.78
C LYS A 336 -4.82 20.22 22.72
N ASP A 337 -3.78 19.77 22.04
CA ASP A 337 -2.53 20.52 21.87
C ASP A 337 -1.98 20.38 20.45
N LEU A 338 -1.39 21.46 19.95
CA LEU A 338 -0.61 21.47 18.71
C LEU A 338 0.90 21.32 18.98
N HIS A 339 1.30 21.22 20.26
CA HIS A 339 2.67 21.06 20.71
C HIS A 339 3.63 22.15 20.17
N GLY A 340 3.12 23.39 20.11
CA GLY A 340 3.84 24.55 19.58
C GLY A 340 3.86 24.70 18.05
N MET A 341 3.25 23.77 17.31
CA MET A 341 3.09 23.85 15.86
C MET A 341 1.87 24.73 15.47
N THR A 342 1.79 25.15 14.20
CA THR A 342 0.50 25.54 13.62
C THR A 342 -0.36 24.32 13.33
N ALA A 343 -1.69 24.49 13.21
CA ALA A 343 -2.58 23.38 12.83
C ALA A 343 -2.22 22.75 11.47
N GLU A 344 -1.66 23.52 10.55
CA GLU A 344 -1.17 23.02 9.26
C GLU A 344 0.10 22.17 9.42
N GLN A 345 1.09 22.66 10.17
CA GLN A 345 2.32 21.91 10.47
C GLN A 345 2.01 20.60 11.21
N TYR A 346 1.10 20.65 12.18
CA TYR A 346 0.58 19.47 12.88
C TYR A 346 -0.10 18.51 11.90
N GLY A 347 -0.98 19.01 11.03
CA GLY A 347 -1.64 18.21 9.99
C GLY A 347 -0.66 17.48 9.09
N TRP A 348 0.37 18.17 8.58
CA TRP A 348 1.40 17.55 7.73
C TRP A 348 2.25 16.52 8.50
N ALA A 349 2.64 16.83 9.74
CA ALA A 349 3.37 15.90 10.59
C ALA A 349 2.56 14.61 10.82
N MET A 350 1.27 14.74 11.12
CA MET A 350 0.37 13.62 11.38
C MET A 350 -0.03 12.85 10.12
N MET A 351 -0.24 13.51 8.97
CA MET A 351 -0.42 12.85 7.68
C MET A 351 0.73 11.88 7.38
N ARG A 352 1.96 12.33 7.58
CA ARG A 352 3.16 11.51 7.37
C ARG A 352 3.33 10.45 8.47
N GLN A 353 3.16 10.82 9.74
CA GLN A 353 3.38 9.92 10.89
C GLN A 353 2.35 8.79 11.00
N LEU A 354 1.09 9.05 10.60
CA LEU A 354 0.02 8.05 10.50
C LEU A 354 -0.10 7.42 9.09
N ARG A 355 0.75 7.82 8.13
CA ARG A 355 0.67 7.41 6.71
C ARG A 355 -0.76 7.50 6.15
N VAL A 356 -1.36 8.69 6.24
CA VAL A 356 -2.70 8.95 5.71
C VAL A 356 -2.60 9.17 4.20
N GLY A 357 -3.10 8.21 3.44
CA GLY A 357 -2.89 8.10 2.01
C GLY A 357 -1.47 7.66 1.65
N LYS A 358 -1.25 7.45 0.36
CA LYS A 358 0.06 7.21 -0.22
C LYS A 358 0.64 8.53 -0.72
N LEU A 359 1.94 8.73 -0.47
CA LEU A 359 2.68 9.90 -0.96
C LEU A 359 2.85 9.91 -2.49
N ASP A 360 2.78 8.74 -3.14
CA ASP A 360 3.09 8.58 -4.57
C ASP A 360 1.99 9.11 -5.50
N VAL A 361 0.72 8.84 -5.16
CA VAL A 361 -0.48 9.38 -5.83
C VAL A 361 -1.12 10.53 -5.04
N GLY A 362 -0.63 10.85 -3.85
CA GLY A 362 -1.09 11.97 -3.04
C GLY A 362 -2.54 11.84 -2.57
N ASN A 363 -3.01 10.64 -2.25
CA ASN A 363 -4.43 10.33 -2.05
C ASN A 363 -4.90 10.35 -0.58
N GLY A 364 -4.33 11.26 0.24
CA GLY A 364 -4.67 11.40 1.66
C GLY A 364 -5.10 12.82 2.04
N ALA A 365 -5.88 12.97 3.11
CA ALA A 365 -6.22 14.26 3.70
C ALA A 365 -6.27 14.17 5.24
N VAL A 366 -5.80 15.23 5.93
CA VAL A 366 -5.89 15.35 7.40
C VAL A 366 -6.51 16.71 7.77
N LEU A 367 -7.61 16.64 8.52
CA LEU A 367 -8.43 17.77 8.95
C LEU A 367 -8.25 17.98 10.46
N VAL A 368 -7.50 19.00 10.84
CA VAL A 368 -7.15 19.31 12.24
C VAL A 368 -8.05 20.43 12.76
N LEU A 369 -8.67 20.20 13.92
CA LEU A 369 -9.36 21.20 14.72
C LEU A 369 -8.69 21.28 16.09
N ALA A 370 -8.05 22.42 16.39
CA ALA A 370 -7.37 22.71 17.66
C ALA A 370 -8.09 23.89 18.34
N PRO A 371 -9.26 23.64 18.95
CA PRO A 371 -10.24 24.67 19.21
C PRO A 371 -9.90 25.55 20.42
N ASP A 372 -9.09 25.06 21.36
CA ASP A 372 -8.60 25.85 22.49
C ASP A 372 -7.36 26.70 22.12
N GLN A 373 -6.72 26.39 20.99
CA GLN A 373 -5.74 27.23 20.29
C GLN A 373 -6.39 28.17 19.25
N GLY A 374 -7.69 28.01 18.96
CA GLY A 374 -8.42 28.78 17.94
C GLY A 374 -7.98 28.51 16.49
N GLN A 375 -7.32 27.38 16.23
CA GLN A 375 -6.76 27.04 14.91
C GLN A 375 -7.47 25.83 14.29
N ALA A 376 -7.56 25.84 12.95
CA ALA A 376 -7.91 24.66 12.16
C ALA A 376 -7.14 24.66 10.83
N ALA A 377 -6.90 23.48 10.28
CA ALA A 377 -6.31 23.31 8.96
C ALA A 377 -6.80 22.02 8.30
N ALA A 378 -6.93 22.03 6.97
CA ALA A 378 -7.08 20.83 6.17
C ALA A 378 -5.86 20.70 5.25
N VAL A 379 -5.00 19.72 5.52
CA VAL A 379 -3.86 19.37 4.66
C VAL A 379 -4.22 18.19 3.76
N MET A 380 -3.68 18.16 2.55
CA MET A 380 -4.11 17.26 1.48
C MET A 380 -2.90 16.82 0.67
N GLY A 381 -2.75 15.52 0.43
CA GLY A 381 -1.79 15.02 -0.55
C GLY A 381 -2.09 15.60 -1.94
N PRO A 382 -1.08 15.71 -2.82
CA PRO A 382 -1.21 16.45 -4.09
C PRO A 382 -2.41 16.03 -4.96
N GLY A 383 -2.71 14.73 -5.05
CA GLY A 383 -3.83 14.24 -5.84
C GLY A 383 -5.21 14.61 -5.28
N VAL A 384 -5.38 14.78 -3.96
CA VAL A 384 -6.61 15.32 -3.35
C VAL A 384 -6.63 16.85 -3.42
N ALA A 385 -5.45 17.49 -3.30
CA ALA A 385 -5.30 18.93 -3.34
C ALA A 385 -5.69 19.54 -4.69
N LEU A 386 -5.47 18.81 -5.80
CA LEU A 386 -5.94 19.16 -7.14
C LEU A 386 -7.48 19.27 -7.19
N GLU A 387 -8.20 18.26 -6.67
CA GLU A 387 -9.66 18.22 -6.76
C GLU A 387 -10.36 19.21 -5.84
N MET A 388 -9.73 19.57 -4.72
CA MET A 388 -10.28 20.58 -3.81
C MET A 388 -10.18 22.01 -4.35
N GLY A 389 -9.32 22.29 -5.33
CA GLY A 389 -9.23 23.57 -6.02
C GLY A 389 -9.24 24.79 -5.09
N SER A 390 -10.33 25.56 -5.10
CA SER A 390 -10.53 26.77 -4.28
C SER A 390 -11.37 26.55 -2.99
N HIS A 391 -11.74 25.32 -2.66
CA HIS A 391 -12.54 25.01 -1.46
C HIS A 391 -11.71 25.12 -0.18
N ASP A 392 -11.75 26.29 0.47
CA ASP A 392 -11.14 26.50 1.79
C ASP A 392 -11.86 25.73 2.91
N LYS A 393 -11.48 24.45 3.04
CA LYS A 393 -11.90 23.57 4.14
C LYS A 393 -11.34 24.03 5.49
N SER A 394 -10.17 24.68 5.53
CA SER A 394 -9.58 25.21 6.77
C SER A 394 -10.48 26.27 7.40
N ALA A 395 -11.01 27.20 6.61
CA ALA A 395 -12.00 28.16 7.07
C ALA A 395 -13.37 27.54 7.40
N GLN A 396 -13.76 26.43 6.74
CA GLN A 396 -14.95 25.67 7.14
C GLN A 396 -14.80 25.09 8.55
N LEU A 397 -13.68 24.43 8.83
CA LEU A 397 -13.35 23.91 10.16
C LEU A 397 -13.24 25.03 11.20
N LYS A 398 -12.65 26.18 10.84
CA LYS A 398 -12.56 27.33 11.75
C LYS A 398 -13.93 27.91 12.12
N ARG A 399 -14.85 28.05 11.16
CA ARG A 399 -16.25 28.46 11.43
C ARG A 399 -16.97 27.49 12.38
N TRP A 400 -16.65 26.20 12.32
CA TRP A 400 -17.15 25.22 13.30
C TRP A 400 -16.61 25.50 14.70
N ILE A 401 -15.30 25.76 14.86
CA ILE A 401 -14.70 26.12 16.15
C ILE A 401 -15.38 27.37 16.72
N GLU A 402 -15.58 28.40 15.91
CA GLU A 402 -16.20 29.67 16.33
C GLU A 402 -17.68 29.51 16.74
N SER A 403 -18.44 28.62 16.08
CA SER A 403 -19.90 28.52 16.23
C SER A 403 -20.38 27.37 17.15
N ALA A 404 -19.70 26.24 17.08
CA ALA A 404 -20.11 24.97 17.69
C ALA A 404 -19.37 24.68 18.99
N TRP A 405 -18.06 24.94 19.05
CA TRP A 405 -17.22 24.59 20.21
C TRP A 405 -17.71 25.17 21.55
N PRO A 406 -18.17 26.44 21.63
CA PRO A 406 -18.73 26.98 22.87
C PRO A 406 -19.99 26.23 23.33
N GLN A 407 -20.74 25.64 22.40
CA GLN A 407 -21.93 24.85 22.69
C GLN A 407 -21.55 23.44 23.14
N CYS A 408 -20.60 22.79 22.46
CA CYS A 408 -20.06 21.49 22.84
C CYS A 408 -19.49 21.53 24.26
N LYS A 409 -18.59 22.48 24.56
CA LYS A 409 -17.99 22.62 25.91
C LYS A 409 -19.03 22.92 26.99
N ARG A 410 -20.01 23.78 26.73
CA ARG A 410 -21.08 24.09 27.70
C ARG A 410 -21.99 22.89 28.02
N LYS A 411 -22.15 21.96 27.07
CA LYS A 411 -22.96 20.74 27.25
C LYS A 411 -22.16 19.49 27.67
N ASN A 412 -20.82 19.56 27.58
CA ASN A 412 -19.91 18.40 27.58
C ASN A 412 -20.31 17.32 26.55
N ALA A 413 -20.89 17.74 25.42
CA ALA A 413 -21.36 16.88 24.32
C ALA A 413 -21.66 17.72 23.07
N CYS A 414 -21.21 17.29 21.90
CA CYS A 414 -21.52 17.98 20.63
C CYS A 414 -22.88 17.59 20.03
N GLY A 415 -23.30 16.32 20.10
CA GLY A 415 -24.50 15.83 19.40
C GLY A 415 -24.38 16.07 17.89
N ASN A 416 -25.42 16.60 17.24
CA ASN A 416 -25.41 16.97 15.81
C ASN A 416 -24.31 17.97 15.40
N TRP A 417 -23.65 18.68 16.33
CA TRP A 417 -22.44 19.44 15.96
C TRP A 417 -21.31 18.53 15.46
N THR A 418 -21.30 17.25 15.81
CA THR A 418 -20.37 16.22 15.29
C THR A 418 -20.52 16.05 13.78
N GLU A 419 -21.76 15.95 13.28
CA GLU A 419 -22.07 15.86 11.84
C GLU A 419 -21.58 17.12 11.12
N ASN A 420 -21.91 18.30 11.65
CA ASN A 420 -21.44 19.59 11.12
C ASN A 420 -19.91 19.75 11.09
N MET A 421 -19.17 19.01 11.93
CA MET A 421 -17.70 18.98 11.91
C MET A 421 -17.18 18.16 10.72
N LEU A 422 -17.82 17.01 10.49
CA LEU A 422 -17.41 15.99 9.53
C LEU A 422 -17.84 16.30 8.08
N LEU A 423 -18.73 17.28 7.87
CA LEU A 423 -19.12 17.79 6.54
C LEU A 423 -17.92 18.19 5.66
N ALA A 424 -16.79 18.61 6.24
CA ALA A 424 -15.58 18.92 5.48
C ALA A 424 -14.91 17.65 4.90
N ALA A 425 -14.89 16.56 5.68
CA ALA A 425 -14.34 15.27 5.28
C ALA A 425 -15.24 14.54 4.27
N ASP A 426 -16.56 14.47 4.51
CA ASP A 426 -17.51 13.84 3.59
C ASP A 426 -17.66 14.58 2.25
N HIS A 427 -17.35 15.89 2.20
CA HIS A 427 -17.20 16.61 0.94
C HIS A 427 -15.93 16.18 0.18
N ILE A 428 -14.78 16.05 0.85
CA ILE A 428 -13.56 15.50 0.22
C ILE A 428 -13.81 14.05 -0.25
N ARG A 429 -14.57 13.28 0.52
CA ARG A 429 -14.96 11.90 0.18
C ARG A 429 -15.70 11.87 -1.15
N ARG A 430 -16.88 12.50 -1.24
CA ARG A 430 -17.70 12.59 -2.48
C ARG A 430 -16.89 12.99 -3.70
N ASP A 431 -16.14 14.09 -3.60
CA ASP A 431 -15.44 14.65 -4.75
C ASP A 431 -14.29 13.75 -5.24
N THR A 432 -13.88 12.76 -4.44
CA THR A 432 -12.85 11.77 -4.77
C THR A 432 -13.40 10.37 -5.11
N ASP A 433 -14.73 10.18 -5.05
CA ASP A 433 -15.43 8.93 -5.43
C ASP A 433 -15.13 8.56 -6.93
N ASP A 434 -15.19 9.54 -7.85
CA ASP A 434 -15.08 9.29 -9.30
C ASP A 434 -13.63 9.22 -9.85
N TRP A 435 -12.60 9.36 -9.02
CA TRP A 435 -11.21 9.53 -9.48
C TRP A 435 -10.37 8.26 -9.52
N GLU A 436 -9.40 8.22 -10.45
CA GLU A 436 -8.38 7.17 -10.48
C GLU A 436 -7.26 7.48 -9.48
N TRP A 437 -6.99 6.50 -8.62
CA TRP A 437 -5.92 6.50 -7.62
C TRP A 437 -4.94 5.33 -7.80
N THR A 438 -5.10 4.58 -8.89
CA THR A 438 -4.22 3.48 -9.31
C THR A 438 -3.22 3.97 -10.34
N LEU A 439 -1.95 3.56 -10.18
CA LEU A 439 -0.93 3.72 -11.20
C LEU A 439 -1.20 2.75 -12.36
N ARG A 440 -1.70 3.26 -13.49
CA ARG A 440 -2.09 2.44 -14.66
C ARG A 440 -0.94 2.22 -15.64
N TYR A 441 -0.05 3.19 -15.80
CA TYR A 441 1.02 3.18 -16.80
C TYR A 441 2.41 3.30 -16.16
N GLN A 442 3.40 2.58 -16.69
CA GLN A 442 4.79 2.57 -16.19
C GLN A 442 5.77 3.31 -17.10
N SER A 443 5.30 3.84 -18.24
CA SER A 443 6.04 4.72 -19.14
C SER A 443 5.13 5.83 -19.66
N LEU A 444 5.71 6.92 -20.16
CA LEU A 444 4.94 7.98 -20.83
C LEU A 444 4.60 7.57 -22.27
N GLY A 445 5.41 6.71 -22.90
CA GLY A 445 5.12 6.12 -24.20
C GLY A 445 3.86 5.26 -24.22
N ASP A 446 3.62 4.44 -23.19
CA ASP A 446 2.47 3.53 -23.13
C ASP A 446 1.15 4.31 -23.08
N ILE A 447 1.06 5.34 -22.23
CA ILE A 447 -0.14 6.18 -22.14
C ILE A 447 -0.30 7.04 -23.41
N GLN A 448 0.78 7.60 -23.95
CA GLN A 448 0.73 8.38 -25.20
C GLN A 448 0.25 7.52 -26.38
N ALA A 449 0.71 6.27 -26.48
CA ALA A 449 0.27 5.33 -27.51
C ALA A 449 -1.23 5.00 -27.40
N GLN A 450 -1.77 4.90 -26.18
CA GLN A 450 -3.22 4.75 -25.98
C GLN A 450 -3.98 6.03 -26.39
N VAL A 451 -3.50 7.23 -26.04
CA VAL A 451 -4.13 8.49 -26.52
C VAL A 451 -4.10 8.57 -28.06
N ALA A 452 -3.01 8.12 -28.68
CA ALA A 452 -2.88 8.04 -30.13
C ALA A 452 -3.86 7.04 -30.78
N ALA A 453 -4.16 5.93 -30.10
CA ALA A 453 -5.15 4.94 -30.54
C ALA A 453 -6.59 5.43 -30.38
N GLU A 454 -6.89 6.18 -29.31
CA GLU A 454 -8.21 6.78 -29.06
C GLU A 454 -8.47 8.02 -29.94
N ASN A 455 -7.41 8.72 -30.35
CA ASN A 455 -7.40 9.82 -31.33
C ASN A 455 -8.45 10.92 -31.06
N GLY A 456 -8.76 11.17 -29.78
CA GLY A 456 -9.79 12.13 -29.35
C GLY A 456 -11.23 11.77 -29.75
N THR A 457 -11.49 10.53 -30.17
CA THR A 457 -12.82 10.06 -30.62
C THR A 457 -13.65 9.42 -29.50
N VAL A 458 -13.01 9.06 -28.39
CA VAL A 458 -13.62 8.37 -27.24
C VAL A 458 -14.16 9.42 -26.25
N ARG A 459 -15.31 9.16 -25.61
CA ARG A 459 -15.85 10.04 -24.56
C ARG A 459 -14.95 9.92 -23.32
N PRO A 460 -14.72 10.98 -22.51
CA PRO A 460 -13.81 10.90 -21.37
C PRO A 460 -14.09 9.72 -20.43
N GLN A 461 -15.36 9.47 -20.13
CA GLN A 461 -15.83 8.36 -19.28
C GLN A 461 -15.51 6.94 -19.81
N ASP A 462 -15.31 6.78 -21.12
CA ASP A 462 -14.94 5.51 -21.76
C ASP A 462 -13.44 5.42 -22.07
N SER A 463 -12.67 6.48 -21.82
CA SER A 463 -11.25 6.56 -22.18
C SER A 463 -10.37 5.70 -21.28
N GLY A 464 -9.42 4.99 -21.88
CA GLY A 464 -8.38 4.27 -21.16
C GLY A 464 -7.35 5.20 -20.52
N THR A 465 -7.28 6.47 -20.92
CA THR A 465 -6.24 7.44 -20.49
C THR A 465 -6.75 8.56 -19.62
N TRP A 466 -8.00 8.99 -19.78
CA TRP A 466 -8.57 10.13 -19.06
C TRP A 466 -8.38 10.01 -17.54
N HIS A 467 -7.74 11.03 -16.96
CA HIS A 467 -7.36 11.11 -15.54
C HIS A 467 -6.58 9.92 -14.98
N LYS A 468 -5.99 9.06 -15.81
CA LYS A 468 -5.16 7.94 -15.36
C LYS A 468 -3.80 8.42 -14.88
N ILE A 469 -3.22 7.68 -13.95
CA ILE A 469 -1.92 7.99 -13.37
C ILE A 469 -0.83 7.20 -14.12
N VAL A 470 0.24 7.90 -14.50
CA VAL A 470 1.43 7.40 -15.18
C VAL A 470 2.68 7.63 -14.35
N ARG A 471 3.57 6.64 -14.33
CA ARG A 471 4.95 6.75 -13.83
C ARG A 471 5.87 6.87 -15.04
N PHE A 472 6.83 7.78 -15.01
CA PHE A 472 7.83 7.89 -16.07
C PHE A 472 9.15 8.48 -15.57
N GLY A 473 10.25 8.10 -16.21
CA GLY A 473 11.56 8.71 -15.99
C GLY A 473 11.77 9.93 -16.89
N GLY A 474 12.48 10.95 -16.41
CA GLY A 474 12.86 12.09 -17.22
C GLY A 474 13.80 13.08 -16.55
N THR A 475 14.37 13.98 -17.35
CA THR A 475 15.24 15.07 -16.89
C THR A 475 14.50 16.40 -16.91
N VAL A 476 14.57 17.17 -15.81
CA VAL A 476 14.04 18.54 -15.77
C VAL A 476 14.89 19.44 -16.65
N VAL A 477 14.27 20.09 -17.63
CA VAL A 477 14.94 21.00 -18.58
C VAL A 477 14.80 22.45 -18.14
N ASP A 478 13.60 22.86 -17.72
CA ASP A 478 13.29 24.23 -17.30
C ASP A 478 12.26 24.22 -16.16
N LEU A 479 12.52 25.01 -15.12
CA LEU A 479 11.68 25.16 -13.91
C LEU A 479 10.70 26.35 -13.99
N ALA A 480 10.82 27.20 -15.02
CA ALA A 480 9.95 28.33 -15.28
C ALA A 480 9.79 28.59 -16.80
N PRO A 481 9.34 27.59 -17.60
CA PRO A 481 9.20 27.70 -19.04
C PRO A 481 8.26 28.85 -19.44
N GLN A 482 8.71 29.65 -20.40
CA GLN A 482 8.00 30.84 -20.84
C GLN A 482 6.82 30.50 -21.75
N ALA A 483 5.68 31.16 -21.52
CA ALA A 483 4.48 30.99 -22.33
C ALA A 483 4.73 31.36 -23.81
N GLY A 484 4.12 30.60 -24.72
CA GLY A 484 4.29 30.77 -26.17
C GLY A 484 5.42 29.96 -26.81
N ASN A 485 6.24 29.24 -26.02
CA ASN A 485 7.16 28.23 -26.55
C ASN A 485 6.36 27.10 -27.24
N LYS A 486 6.61 26.88 -28.54
CA LYS A 486 5.92 25.84 -29.34
C LYS A 486 6.49 24.42 -29.18
N VAL A 487 7.67 24.28 -28.58
CA VAL A 487 8.33 22.98 -28.36
C VAL A 487 7.98 22.41 -26.98
N ALA A 488 7.80 23.30 -25.99
CA ALA A 488 7.33 22.98 -24.64
C ALA A 488 6.21 23.96 -24.28
N TRP A 489 4.99 23.66 -24.73
CA TRP A 489 3.82 24.52 -24.58
C TRP A 489 3.32 24.54 -23.13
N VAL A 490 3.04 25.74 -22.63
CA VAL A 490 2.52 25.98 -21.27
C VAL A 490 1.04 26.33 -21.37
N ASN A 491 0.21 25.56 -20.67
CA ASN A 491 -1.21 25.84 -20.51
C ASN A 491 -1.39 27.01 -19.53
N ALA A 492 -1.90 28.13 -20.03
CA ALA A 492 -2.07 29.35 -19.24
C ALA A 492 -3.15 29.22 -18.13
N ALA A 493 -4.15 28.34 -18.30
CA ALA A 493 -5.18 28.12 -17.28
C ALA A 493 -4.60 27.39 -16.06
N GLN A 494 -3.91 26.28 -16.30
CA GLN A 494 -3.18 25.51 -15.29
C GLN A 494 -2.29 26.40 -14.39
N VAL A 495 -1.57 27.36 -14.99
CA VAL A 495 -0.71 28.31 -14.26
C VAL A 495 -1.49 29.43 -13.57
N ALA A 496 -2.63 29.85 -14.11
CA ALA A 496 -3.52 30.84 -13.48
C ALA A 496 -4.13 30.31 -12.16
N ASP A 497 -4.29 29.00 -12.03
CA ASP A 497 -4.70 28.33 -10.79
C ASP A 497 -3.58 28.29 -9.71
N GLY A 498 -2.41 28.88 -9.98
CA GLY A 498 -1.28 28.95 -9.06
C GLY A 498 -0.29 27.78 -9.15
N ARG A 499 -0.48 26.84 -10.09
CA ARG A 499 0.46 25.73 -10.33
C ARG A 499 1.71 26.20 -11.09
N LYS A 500 2.85 25.66 -10.71
CA LYS A 500 4.17 25.90 -11.33
C LYS A 500 4.32 24.94 -12.53
N ALA A 501 4.40 25.47 -13.75
CA ALA A 501 4.74 24.66 -14.92
C ALA A 501 6.23 24.28 -14.90
N VAL A 502 6.57 23.03 -15.22
CA VAL A 502 7.95 22.53 -15.32
C VAL A 502 8.10 21.70 -16.59
N HIS A 503 9.10 22.04 -17.41
CA HIS A 503 9.40 21.32 -18.64
C HIS A 503 10.32 20.13 -18.35
N VAL A 504 9.84 18.94 -18.65
CA VAL A 504 10.55 17.66 -18.49
C VAL A 504 10.75 17.00 -19.85
N ARG A 505 11.96 16.51 -20.10
CA ARG A 505 12.24 15.60 -21.22
C ARG A 505 12.19 14.17 -20.69
N SER A 506 11.25 13.34 -21.15
CA SER A 506 11.20 11.95 -20.70
C SER A 506 12.41 11.16 -21.21
N ASP A 507 12.77 10.08 -20.51
CA ASP A 507 13.84 9.17 -20.92
C ASP A 507 13.54 8.51 -22.29
N GLU A 508 12.26 8.42 -22.66
CA GLU A 508 11.75 7.91 -23.94
C GLU A 508 11.80 8.94 -25.08
N GLY A 509 12.18 10.19 -24.78
CA GLY A 509 12.25 11.25 -25.79
C GLY A 509 10.90 11.91 -26.14
N LEU A 510 9.93 11.90 -25.22
CA LEU A 510 8.75 12.77 -25.28
C LEU A 510 9.03 14.09 -24.53
N THR A 511 8.30 15.15 -24.90
CA THR A 511 8.36 16.43 -24.19
C THR A 511 7.13 16.55 -23.30
N ALA A 512 7.33 16.58 -21.99
CA ALA A 512 6.27 16.73 -21.00
C ALA A 512 6.28 18.14 -20.40
N MET A 513 5.09 18.67 -20.14
CA MET A 513 4.88 19.82 -19.27
C MET A 513 4.13 19.33 -18.04
N VAL A 514 4.82 19.30 -16.90
CA VAL A 514 4.26 18.85 -15.64
C VAL A 514 3.86 20.07 -14.80
N TYR A 515 2.63 20.09 -14.30
CA TYR A 515 2.11 21.18 -13.48
C TYR A 515 2.18 20.79 -12.01
N LEU A 516 2.82 21.63 -11.22
CA LEU A 516 3.27 21.32 -9.87
C LEU A 516 2.60 22.27 -8.88
N ASP A 517 1.77 21.72 -7.99
CA ASP A 517 1.29 22.48 -6.84
C ASP A 517 2.48 22.84 -5.93
N PRO A 518 2.62 24.10 -5.47
CA PRO A 518 3.73 24.51 -4.60
C PRO A 518 3.84 23.69 -3.30
N ARG A 519 2.72 23.14 -2.79
CA ARG A 519 2.69 22.30 -1.58
C ARG A 519 3.40 20.96 -1.80
N THR A 520 3.36 20.41 -3.02
CA THR A 520 3.98 19.13 -3.38
C THR A 520 5.49 19.13 -3.14
N GLU A 521 6.21 20.23 -3.46
CA GLU A 521 7.68 20.30 -3.28
C GLU A 521 8.12 20.15 -1.81
N ALA A 522 7.26 20.53 -0.85
CA ALA A 522 7.52 20.38 0.58
C ALA A 522 7.31 18.94 1.11
N LEU A 523 6.64 18.08 0.34
CA LEU A 523 6.32 16.69 0.73
C LEU A 523 7.30 15.67 0.13
N MET A 524 8.04 16.04 -0.92
CA MET A 524 8.92 15.10 -1.62
C MET A 524 10.24 14.88 -0.86
N PRO A 525 10.68 13.63 -0.63
CA PRO A 525 11.92 13.34 0.10
C PRO A 525 13.20 13.92 -0.51
N GLY A 526 13.18 14.27 -1.80
CA GLY A 526 14.29 14.93 -2.51
C GLY A 526 14.29 16.46 -2.42
N GLY A 527 13.29 17.07 -1.79
CA GLY A 527 13.05 18.52 -1.86
C GLY A 527 12.63 18.98 -3.26
N ALA A 528 12.77 20.29 -3.54
CA ALA A 528 12.35 20.91 -4.79
C ALA A 528 13.06 20.38 -6.06
N LEU A 529 12.39 20.50 -7.21
CA LEU A 529 12.96 20.09 -8.50
C LEU A 529 14.16 20.97 -8.91
N GLN A 530 15.16 20.33 -9.53
CA GLN A 530 16.40 20.96 -9.99
C GLN A 530 16.59 20.75 -11.50
N ALA A 531 16.88 21.82 -12.24
CA ALA A 531 17.20 21.72 -13.66
C ALA A 531 18.46 20.89 -13.91
N GLY A 532 18.45 20.08 -14.99
CA GLY A 532 19.52 19.15 -15.32
C GLY A 532 19.60 17.90 -14.45
N LYS A 533 18.68 17.69 -13.50
CA LYS A 533 18.57 16.45 -12.72
C LYS A 533 17.49 15.52 -13.30
N ARG A 534 17.75 14.21 -13.21
CA ARG A 534 16.82 13.15 -13.59
C ARG A 534 15.98 12.71 -12.38
N TYR A 535 14.70 12.48 -12.62
CA TYR A 535 13.73 12.02 -11.63
C TYR A 535 12.89 10.89 -12.21
N VAL A 536 12.27 10.11 -11.33
CA VAL A 536 11.06 9.34 -11.65
C VAL A 536 9.88 10.17 -11.14
N PHE A 537 8.97 10.50 -12.05
CA PHE A 537 7.76 11.26 -11.78
C PHE A 537 6.56 10.31 -11.73
N ILE A 538 5.55 10.67 -10.93
CA ILE A 538 4.21 10.08 -10.97
C ILE A 538 3.21 11.22 -11.14
N ALA A 539 2.44 11.18 -12.23
CA ALA A 539 1.58 12.28 -12.64
C ALA A 539 0.24 11.77 -13.20
N ARG A 540 -0.79 12.61 -13.13
CA ARG A 540 -2.13 12.36 -13.67
C ARG A 540 -2.26 12.94 -15.08
N GLU A 541 -2.97 12.25 -15.95
CA GLU A 541 -3.37 12.73 -17.28
C GLU A 541 -4.13 14.07 -17.17
N ALA A 542 -3.64 15.09 -17.89
CA ALA A 542 -4.12 16.47 -17.81
C ALA A 542 -4.07 17.21 -19.18
N GLY A 543 -4.35 16.52 -20.28
CA GLY A 543 -4.32 17.03 -21.65
C GLY A 543 -3.18 16.46 -22.51
N LEU A 544 -3.01 15.14 -22.54
CA LEU A 544 -2.04 14.49 -23.44
C LEU A 544 -2.41 14.70 -24.94
N SER A 545 -1.41 14.74 -25.82
CA SER A 545 -1.62 14.81 -27.28
C SER A 545 -1.48 13.44 -27.92
N TRP A 546 -2.41 13.12 -28.82
CA TRP A 546 -2.37 11.95 -29.71
C TRP A 546 -1.12 11.92 -30.62
N ASN A 547 -0.49 13.08 -30.84
CA ASN A 547 0.76 13.21 -31.59
C ASN A 547 1.97 13.30 -30.61
N PRO A 548 2.90 12.33 -30.62
CA PRO A 548 4.04 12.28 -29.68
C PRO A 548 5.06 13.41 -29.86
N LYS A 549 4.96 14.21 -30.94
CA LYS A 549 5.83 15.38 -31.16
C LYS A 549 5.37 16.62 -30.41
N ASP A 550 4.12 16.65 -29.95
CA ASP A 550 3.57 17.76 -29.18
C ASP A 550 3.90 17.62 -27.69
N THR A 551 3.73 18.72 -26.95
CA THR A 551 3.90 18.73 -25.50
C THR A 551 2.80 17.93 -24.80
N GLN A 552 3.21 17.01 -23.94
CA GLN A 552 2.34 16.13 -23.17
C GLN A 552 2.01 16.79 -21.81
N SER A 553 0.74 17.11 -21.56
CA SER A 553 0.28 17.84 -20.37
C SER A 553 -0.08 16.89 -19.23
N LEU A 554 0.49 17.12 -18.04
CA LEU A 554 0.39 16.22 -16.88
C LEU A 554 0.32 17.01 -15.56
N ASP A 555 -0.54 16.60 -14.62
CA ASP A 555 -0.60 17.15 -13.27
C ASP A 555 0.27 16.32 -12.31
N LEU A 556 1.25 16.93 -11.64
CA LEU A 556 2.33 16.23 -10.93
C LEU A 556 1.95 15.87 -9.50
N LEU A 557 1.81 14.56 -9.23
CA LEU A 557 1.40 14.03 -7.93
C LEU A 557 2.61 13.81 -7.01
N SER A 558 3.69 13.23 -7.53
CA SER A 558 4.94 13.03 -6.78
C SER A 558 6.16 12.85 -7.69
N TYR A 559 7.35 12.95 -7.10
CA TYR A 559 8.61 12.63 -7.77
C TYR A 559 9.68 12.18 -6.79
N VAL A 560 10.63 11.38 -7.28
CA VAL A 560 11.86 11.01 -6.57
C VAL A 560 13.06 11.22 -7.48
N GLN A 561 14.15 11.80 -6.95
CA GLN A 561 15.36 11.99 -7.74
C GLN A 561 15.98 10.63 -8.06
N ALA A 562 16.33 10.41 -9.33
CA ALA A 562 17.12 9.25 -9.71
C ALA A 562 18.55 9.37 -9.13
N LYS A 563 19.14 8.23 -8.78
CA LYS A 563 20.57 8.10 -8.50
C LYS A 563 21.35 8.04 -9.82
#